data_AF-A0A1W1CBH9-F1
#
_entry.id   AF-A0A1W1CBH9-F1
#
_cell.length_a   1.000
_cell.length_b   1.000
_cell.length_c   1.000
_cell.angle_alpha   90.00
_cell.angle_beta   90.00
_cell.angle_gamma   90.00
#
_symmetry.space_group_name_H-M   'P 1'
#
loop_
_entity.id
_entity.type
_entity.pdbx_description
1 polymer ?
#
loop_
_entity_poly.entity_id
_entity_poly.type
_entity_poly.pdbx_seq_one_letter_code
_entity_poly.pdbx_strand_id
1 'polypeptide(L)'
;MIEVELDSQFGWKYRVNSYGSGGFETSTKDIWQLDIKNDTNFGLWLHKNIYTKHSKNKRIPDFILNATKEVKKSFFDGYYFADGRKKGHEIYKYKGFTTNSATLCLGLNYIFKDFSQQTIKTKAEYKNGKRYYYTQFGTDTKTNKGNHLKKKLNEVIKITETDNEDGWFFDIQTESKTFATGPNLFKIHNSPLRGREFVTRKITDSVAKIKLGKLDCIELGNMDAKRDWGFAKDYVEGMYLMLQADKADTFVLATNRTETVRDFVTMAFKAVDIELEFQGEAEDEIAINKATGKIMVKVNPKFYRPAEVELLIGNPQKAKDVLGWEPKCTLEELCAMMVKEDLRRNEIGFSF
;
A
#
# COMPACT_ATOMS: atom_id res chain seq x y z
N MET A 1 -23.97 4.55 42.00
CA MET A 1 -24.22 3.10 42.15
C MET A 1 -25.24 2.74 41.09
N ILE A 2 -24.89 1.88 40.13
CA ILE A 2 -25.86 1.31 39.20
C ILE A 2 -25.98 -0.16 39.63
N GLU A 3 -26.96 -0.45 40.50
CA GLU A 3 -27.44 -1.82 40.65
C GLU A 3 -28.20 -2.15 39.37
N VAL A 4 -27.56 -2.88 38.47
CA VAL A 4 -28.27 -3.50 37.36
C VAL A 4 -28.87 -4.78 37.94
N GLU A 5 -30.17 -4.79 38.24
CA GLU A 5 -30.91 -6.03 38.52
C GLU A 5 -30.99 -6.86 37.22
N LEU A 6 -29.97 -7.68 36.97
CA LEU A 6 -30.12 -8.85 36.10
C LEU A 6 -30.54 -10.03 36.96
N ASP A 7 -31.86 -10.22 36.95
CA ASP A 7 -32.63 -11.45 37.14
C ASP A 7 -32.42 -12.28 38.43
N SER A 8 -33.41 -12.16 39.33
CA SER A 8 -33.59 -12.97 40.53
C SER A 8 -33.95 -14.45 40.24
N GLN A 9 -34.16 -14.81 38.98
CA GLN A 9 -34.60 -16.14 38.55
C GLN A 9 -33.58 -17.27 38.80
N PHE A 10 -32.28 -16.96 38.95
CA PHE A 10 -31.23 -17.97 39.20
C PHE A 10 -30.64 -17.95 40.62
N GLY A 11 -31.17 -17.10 41.52
CA GLY A 11 -30.71 -17.02 42.91
C GLY A 11 -29.31 -16.41 43.10
N TRP A 12 -28.74 -15.80 42.06
CA TRP A 12 -27.40 -15.24 42.11
C TRP A 12 -27.40 -13.84 42.71
N LYS A 13 -26.61 -13.64 43.77
CA LYS A 13 -26.30 -12.30 44.29
C LYS A 13 -24.89 -11.94 43.87
N TYR A 14 -24.74 -10.87 43.10
CA TYR A 14 -23.44 -10.35 42.73
C TYR A 14 -23.32 -8.87 43.07
N ARG A 15 -22.09 -8.42 43.33
CA ARG A 15 -21.79 -6.99 43.49
C ARG A 15 -20.90 -6.54 42.36
N VAL A 16 -21.28 -5.43 41.73
CA VAL A 16 -20.47 -4.79 40.67
C VAL A 16 -19.67 -3.63 41.24
N ASN A 17 -20.05 -3.02 42.37
CA ASN A 17 -19.47 -1.76 42.85
C ASN A 17 -18.10 -1.85 43.57
N SER A 18 -17.25 -2.83 43.28
CA SER A 18 -15.89 -2.85 43.82
C SER A 18 -14.86 -2.60 42.72
N TYR A 19 -14.06 -1.56 42.92
CA TYR A 19 -12.85 -1.31 42.17
C TYR A 19 -11.67 -1.93 42.88
N GLY A 20 -10.76 -2.56 42.12
CA GLY A 20 -9.51 -3.06 42.67
C GLY A 20 -8.45 -3.19 41.58
N SER A 21 -7.21 -3.45 42.00
CA SER A 21 -6.12 -3.76 41.09
C SER A 21 -6.44 -5.06 40.34
N GLY A 22 -6.43 -4.99 39.01
CA GLY A 22 -6.67 -6.17 38.19
C GLY A 22 -5.61 -7.25 38.45
N GLY A 23 -6.02 -8.51 38.55
CA GLY A 23 -5.14 -9.67 38.82
C GLY A 23 -4.08 -9.98 37.76
N PHE A 24 -3.84 -9.06 36.82
CA PHE A 24 -2.65 -9.04 35.98
C PHE A 24 -1.67 -8.04 36.60
N GLU A 25 -0.63 -8.57 37.26
CA GLU A 25 0.46 -7.77 37.82
C GLU A 25 0.89 -6.68 36.84
N THR A 26 0.88 -5.43 37.32
CA THR A 26 1.22 -4.14 36.69
C THR A 26 0.07 -3.28 36.11
N SER A 27 -1.20 -3.63 36.31
CA SER A 27 -2.29 -2.66 36.05
C SER A 27 -2.52 -1.75 37.27
N THR A 28 -2.09 -0.49 37.19
CA THR A 28 -2.46 0.58 38.15
C THR A 28 -3.87 1.13 37.94
N LYS A 29 -4.66 0.53 37.04
CA LYS A 29 -6.03 0.95 36.75
C LYS A 29 -7.03 0.19 37.60
N ASP A 30 -7.92 0.94 38.23
CA ASP A 30 -9.11 0.44 38.89
C ASP A 30 -10.03 -0.23 37.86
N ILE A 31 -10.29 -1.53 38.05
CA ILE A 31 -11.23 -2.28 37.22
C ILE A 31 -12.46 -2.68 38.02
N TRP A 32 -13.61 -2.72 37.33
CA TRP A 32 -14.85 -3.27 37.86
C TRP A 32 -14.68 -4.76 38.18
N GLN A 33 -14.95 -5.14 39.42
CA GLN A 33 -14.92 -6.54 39.86
C GLN A 33 -16.35 -7.07 40.05
N LEU A 34 -16.56 -8.30 39.58
CA LEU A 34 -17.79 -9.04 39.81
C LEU A 34 -17.54 -10.04 40.93
N ASP A 35 -18.17 -9.83 42.09
CA ASP A 35 -18.08 -10.75 43.22
C ASP A 35 -19.32 -11.66 43.27
N ILE A 36 -19.10 -12.96 43.12
CA ILE A 36 -20.14 -14.00 43.13
C ILE A 36 -20.13 -14.67 44.52
N LYS A 37 -20.63 -13.98 45.55
CA LYS A 37 -20.50 -14.40 46.96
C LYS A 37 -21.36 -15.61 47.36
N ASN A 38 -22.40 -15.94 46.60
CA ASN A 38 -23.46 -16.83 47.11
C ASN A 38 -23.55 -18.23 46.47
N ASP A 39 -22.68 -18.56 45.50
CA ASP A 39 -22.66 -19.92 44.94
C ASP A 39 -21.23 -20.34 44.57
N THR A 40 -20.53 -20.91 45.56
CA THR A 40 -19.17 -21.44 45.37
C THR A 40 -19.14 -22.57 44.34
N ASN A 41 -20.20 -23.38 44.25
CA ASN A 41 -20.26 -24.48 43.29
C ASN A 41 -20.37 -23.96 41.86
N PHE A 42 -21.20 -22.93 41.64
CA PHE A 42 -21.28 -22.24 40.36
C PHE A 42 -19.97 -21.54 40.00
N GLY A 43 -19.33 -20.83 40.93
CA GLY A 43 -18.02 -20.22 40.69
C GLY A 43 -16.96 -21.24 40.29
N LEU A 44 -16.90 -22.38 40.98
CA LEU A 44 -15.99 -23.49 40.66
C LEU A 44 -16.34 -24.13 39.31
N TRP A 45 -17.62 -24.33 39.01
CA TRP A 45 -18.10 -24.83 37.73
C TRP A 45 -17.72 -23.88 36.60
N LEU A 46 -18.01 -22.59 36.73
CA LEU A 46 -17.71 -21.57 35.74
C LEU A 46 -16.19 -21.46 35.53
N HIS A 47 -15.40 -21.46 36.61
CA HIS A 47 -13.95 -21.44 36.54
C HIS A 47 -13.40 -22.63 35.73
N LYS A 48 -13.91 -23.85 35.95
CA LYS A 48 -13.52 -25.04 35.17
C LYS A 48 -13.87 -24.90 33.67
N ASN A 49 -14.92 -24.17 33.35
CA ASN A 49 -15.36 -23.95 31.97
C ASN A 49 -14.55 -22.86 31.27
N ILE A 50 -14.19 -21.77 31.95
CA ILE A 50 -13.48 -20.63 31.36
C ILE A 50 -11.95 -20.72 31.46
N TYR A 51 -11.40 -21.69 32.22
CA TYR A 51 -9.97 -21.94 32.29
C TYR A 51 -9.61 -23.37 31.87
N THR A 52 -8.46 -23.53 31.25
CA THR A 52 -7.86 -24.83 30.96
C THR A 52 -7.31 -25.47 32.23
N LYS A 53 -7.49 -26.80 32.38
CA LYS A 53 -7.12 -27.54 33.60
C LYS A 53 -5.61 -27.49 33.91
N HIS A 54 -4.76 -27.60 32.89
CA HIS A 54 -3.30 -27.71 33.07
C HIS A 54 -2.59 -26.38 32.93
N SER A 55 -2.88 -25.62 31.87
CA SER A 55 -2.18 -24.35 31.59
C SER A 55 -2.78 -23.12 32.30
N LYS A 56 -3.93 -23.26 32.97
CA LYS A 56 -4.69 -22.14 33.57
C LYS A 56 -4.93 -20.95 32.62
N ASN A 57 -4.89 -21.21 31.32
CA ASN A 57 -5.21 -20.27 30.26
C ASN A 57 -6.71 -20.08 30.16
N LYS A 58 -7.17 -18.85 29.95
CA LYS A 58 -8.57 -18.53 29.66
C LYS A 58 -9.05 -19.28 28.40
N ARG A 59 -10.31 -19.66 28.30
CA ARG A 59 -10.90 -20.28 27.11
C ARG A 59 -12.37 -19.90 26.98
N ILE A 60 -12.90 -20.08 25.78
CA ILE A 60 -14.35 -20.04 25.55
C ILE A 60 -14.93 -21.36 26.09
N PRO A 61 -15.99 -21.32 26.91
CA PRO A 61 -16.66 -22.53 27.37
C PRO A 61 -17.18 -23.39 26.24
N ASP A 62 -17.13 -24.71 26.40
CA ASP A 62 -17.54 -25.67 25.37
C ASP A 62 -19.03 -25.52 25.02
N PHE A 63 -19.88 -25.14 25.99
CA PHE A 63 -21.29 -24.86 25.76
C PHE A 63 -21.53 -23.59 24.92
N ILE A 64 -20.61 -22.62 24.92
CA ILE A 64 -20.66 -21.44 24.05
C ILE A 64 -20.17 -21.79 22.64
N LEU A 65 -19.09 -22.59 22.54
CA LEU A 65 -18.55 -23.04 21.24
C LEU A 65 -19.60 -23.84 20.42
N ASN A 66 -20.49 -24.55 21.11
CA ASN A 66 -21.54 -25.36 20.50
C ASN A 66 -22.93 -24.67 20.52
N ALA A 67 -23.03 -23.42 20.97
CA ALA A 67 -24.30 -22.71 21.01
C ALA A 67 -24.76 -22.19 19.64
N THR A 68 -25.97 -21.64 19.59
CA THR A 68 -26.47 -20.95 18.41
C THR A 68 -25.64 -19.70 18.08
N LYS A 69 -25.79 -19.22 16.84
CA LYS A 69 -25.09 -18.04 16.34
C LYS A 69 -25.36 -16.79 17.20
N GLU A 70 -26.57 -16.63 17.70
CA GLU A 70 -27.01 -15.50 18.52
C GLU A 70 -26.29 -15.52 19.88
N VAL A 71 -26.23 -16.69 20.53
CA VAL A 71 -25.53 -16.85 21.82
C VAL A 71 -24.04 -16.62 21.66
N LYS A 72 -23.43 -17.18 20.61
CA LYS A 72 -22.01 -16.94 20.26
C LYS A 72 -21.72 -15.46 20.05
N LYS A 73 -22.58 -14.76 19.31
CA LYS A 73 -22.46 -13.32 19.07
C LYS A 73 -22.60 -12.52 20.35
N SER A 74 -23.60 -12.82 21.20
CA SER A 74 -23.79 -12.13 22.48
C SER A 74 -22.61 -12.31 23.42
N PHE A 75 -22.06 -13.53 23.52
CA PHE A 75 -20.85 -13.78 24.28
C PHE A 75 -19.67 -12.96 23.74
N PHE A 76 -19.47 -12.96 22.42
CA PHE A 76 -18.41 -12.20 21.77
C PHE A 76 -18.57 -10.69 21.99
N ASP A 77 -19.80 -10.17 21.88
CA ASP A 77 -20.13 -8.76 22.13
C ASP A 77 -19.77 -8.35 23.56
N GLY A 78 -20.07 -9.19 24.55
CA GLY A 78 -19.70 -8.97 25.95
C GLY A 78 -18.19 -8.94 26.15
N TYR A 79 -17.45 -9.90 25.59
CA TYR A 79 -15.99 -9.89 25.61
C TYR A 79 -15.42 -8.64 24.94
N TYR A 80 -15.92 -8.31 23.75
CA TYR A 80 -15.43 -7.18 22.95
C TYR A 80 -15.73 -5.83 23.62
N PHE A 81 -16.83 -5.72 24.36
CA PHE A 81 -17.14 -4.54 25.16
C PHE A 81 -16.10 -4.32 26.26
N ALA A 82 -15.62 -5.38 26.91
CA ALA A 82 -14.60 -5.29 27.96
C ALA A 82 -13.19 -5.09 27.38
N ASP A 83 -12.74 -6.05 26.56
CA ASP A 83 -11.33 -6.21 26.16
C ASP A 83 -11.10 -5.99 24.65
N GLY A 84 -12.13 -5.65 23.89
CA GLY A 84 -12.03 -5.37 22.46
C GLY A 84 -11.36 -4.04 22.15
N ARG A 85 -10.71 -3.96 20.98
CA ARG A 85 -10.05 -2.75 20.49
C ARG A 85 -11.07 -1.73 19.96
N LYS A 86 -11.33 -0.67 20.72
CA LYS A 86 -12.35 0.34 20.36
C LYS A 86 -11.83 1.43 19.40
N LYS A 87 -10.54 1.78 19.47
CA LYS A 87 -9.91 2.83 18.63
C LYS A 87 -9.22 2.27 17.39
N GLY A 88 -9.42 2.94 16.25
CA GLY A 88 -8.85 2.59 14.95
C GLY A 88 -9.68 3.14 13.78
N HIS A 89 -9.06 3.26 12.60
CA HIS A 89 -9.63 3.83 11.37
C HIS A 89 -10.56 2.87 10.61
N GLU A 90 -10.76 1.66 11.13
CA GLU A 90 -11.63 0.65 10.54
C GLU A 90 -13.11 1.05 10.66
N ILE A 91 -13.87 0.84 9.57
CA ILE A 91 -15.28 1.21 9.44
C ILE A 91 -16.19 0.24 10.22
N TYR A 92 -15.76 -1.00 10.44
CA TYR A 92 -16.56 -2.04 11.09
C TYR A 92 -16.53 -1.93 12.62
N LYS A 93 -17.63 -2.38 13.27
CA LYS A 93 -17.79 -2.42 14.74
C LYS A 93 -16.63 -3.15 15.43
N TYR A 94 -16.20 -4.29 14.86
CA TYR A 94 -15.14 -5.12 15.42
C TYR A 94 -13.83 -4.88 14.68
N LYS A 95 -12.81 -4.39 15.40
CA LYS A 95 -11.49 -4.01 14.88
C LYS A 95 -10.41 -5.01 15.27
N GLY A 96 -10.52 -5.57 16.47
CA GLY A 96 -9.58 -6.58 16.97
C GLY A 96 -9.62 -6.76 18.49
N PHE A 97 -8.76 -7.62 19.02
CA PHE A 97 -8.57 -7.80 20.46
C PHE A 97 -7.15 -8.31 20.75
N THR A 98 -6.73 -8.24 22.01
CA THR A 98 -5.44 -8.80 22.46
C THR A 98 -5.66 -9.69 23.68
N THR A 99 -5.04 -10.87 23.69
CA THR A 99 -5.09 -11.78 24.85
C THR A 99 -3.76 -12.51 25.01
N ASN A 100 -3.39 -12.90 26.23
CA ASN A 100 -2.24 -13.77 26.47
C ASN A 100 -2.60 -15.27 26.42
N SER A 101 -3.87 -15.61 26.27
CA SER A 101 -4.33 -16.98 26.21
C SER A 101 -4.53 -17.45 24.76
N ALA A 102 -3.78 -18.49 24.38
CA ALA A 102 -3.90 -19.11 23.06
C ALA A 102 -5.30 -19.71 22.83
N THR A 103 -5.81 -20.41 23.84
CA THR A 103 -7.10 -21.10 23.79
C THR A 103 -8.27 -20.11 23.74
N LEU A 104 -8.16 -18.97 24.43
CA LEU A 104 -9.16 -17.91 24.32
C LEU A 104 -9.13 -17.27 22.93
N CYS A 105 -7.93 -16.98 22.43
CA CYS A 105 -7.76 -16.40 21.10
C CYS A 105 -8.39 -17.27 20.00
N LEU A 106 -8.11 -18.58 20.01
CA LEU A 106 -8.68 -19.53 19.06
C LEU A 106 -10.21 -19.60 19.17
N GLY A 107 -10.74 -19.68 20.39
CA GLY A 107 -12.19 -19.74 20.60
C GLY A 107 -12.91 -18.47 20.14
N LEU A 108 -12.37 -17.29 20.44
CA LEU A 108 -12.91 -16.00 19.97
C LEU A 108 -12.90 -15.90 18.45
N ASN A 109 -11.80 -16.31 17.82
CA ASN A 109 -11.70 -16.34 16.36
C ASN A 109 -12.71 -17.31 15.74
N TYR A 110 -12.91 -18.48 16.35
CA TYR A 110 -13.88 -19.48 15.89
C TYR A 110 -15.31 -18.93 15.92
N ILE A 111 -15.78 -18.45 17.07
CA ILE A 111 -17.15 -17.94 17.19
C ILE A 111 -17.38 -16.68 16.36
N PHE A 112 -16.34 -15.87 16.15
CA PHE A 112 -16.43 -14.67 15.30
C PHE A 112 -16.72 -15.01 13.83
N LYS A 113 -16.14 -16.09 13.30
CA LYS A 113 -16.40 -16.55 11.93
C LYS A 113 -17.86 -16.96 11.72
N ASP A 114 -18.53 -17.47 12.75
CA ASP A 114 -19.92 -17.95 12.63
C ASP A 114 -20.91 -16.79 12.37
N PHE A 115 -20.58 -15.57 12.81
CA PHE A 115 -21.48 -14.42 12.66
C PHE A 115 -20.93 -13.24 11.86
N SER A 116 -19.61 -13.17 11.61
CA SER A 116 -19.00 -12.08 10.85
C SER A 116 -18.34 -12.58 9.57
N GLN A 117 -18.48 -11.81 8.49
CA GLN A 117 -17.79 -12.03 7.22
C GLN A 117 -16.40 -11.37 7.17
N GLN A 118 -15.97 -10.69 8.24
CA GLN A 118 -14.66 -10.04 8.29
C GLN A 118 -13.52 -11.06 8.31
N THR A 119 -12.45 -10.77 7.58
CA THR A 119 -11.23 -11.59 7.64
C THR A 119 -10.57 -11.49 9.02
N ILE A 120 -9.94 -12.56 9.48
CA ILE A 120 -9.27 -12.60 10.79
C ILE A 120 -7.78 -12.78 10.56
N LYS A 121 -6.97 -11.88 11.12
CA LYS A 121 -5.51 -12.02 11.18
C LYS A 121 -5.06 -12.02 12.63
N THR A 122 -4.32 -13.04 13.05
CA THR A 122 -3.77 -13.13 14.41
C THR A 122 -2.25 -13.21 14.35
N LYS A 123 -1.57 -12.33 15.07
CA LYS A 123 -0.13 -12.36 15.31
C LYS A 123 0.13 -12.78 16.75
N ALA A 124 1.17 -13.58 16.98
CA ALA A 124 1.68 -13.83 18.33
C ALA A 124 2.99 -13.09 18.54
N GLU A 125 3.16 -12.44 19.69
CA GLU A 125 4.39 -11.78 20.11
C GLU A 125 4.73 -12.16 21.54
N TYR A 126 6.03 -12.19 21.87
CA TYR A 126 6.50 -12.39 23.22
C TYR A 126 6.92 -11.05 23.81
N LYS A 127 6.33 -10.67 24.95
CA LYS A 127 6.66 -9.45 25.68
C LYS A 127 6.84 -9.79 27.16
N ASN A 128 7.99 -9.42 27.73
CA ASN A 128 8.31 -9.64 29.15
C ASN A 128 8.09 -11.10 29.60
N GLY A 129 8.55 -12.07 28.81
CA GLY A 129 8.43 -13.50 29.12
C GLY A 129 7.02 -14.10 28.95
N LYS A 130 6.01 -13.30 28.54
CA LYS A 130 4.64 -13.76 28.30
C LYS A 130 4.30 -13.64 26.82
N ARG A 131 3.58 -14.64 26.29
CA ARG A 131 3.10 -14.65 24.90
C ARG A 131 1.75 -13.95 24.81
N TYR A 132 1.62 -13.01 23.89
CA TYR A 132 0.40 -12.28 23.58
C TYR A 132 -0.03 -12.59 22.14
N TYR A 133 -1.34 -12.64 21.94
CA TYR A 133 -2.01 -12.88 20.68
C TYR A 133 -2.82 -11.64 20.32
N TYR A 134 -2.44 -11.00 19.24
CA TYR A 134 -3.05 -9.80 18.69
C TYR A 134 -3.89 -10.20 17.49
N THR A 135 -5.21 -10.15 17.63
CA THR A 135 -6.15 -10.39 16.54
C THR A 135 -6.62 -9.06 15.97
N GLN A 136 -6.53 -8.90 14.65
CA GLN A 136 -7.14 -7.82 13.88
C GLN A 136 -8.21 -8.40 12.95
N PHE A 137 -9.37 -7.74 12.94
CA PHE A 137 -10.43 -8.04 11.99
C PHE A 137 -10.29 -7.11 10.80
N GLY A 138 -10.20 -7.70 9.61
CA GLY A 138 -10.00 -6.96 8.37
C GLY A 138 -11.31 -6.33 7.88
N THR A 139 -11.19 -5.10 7.39
CA THR A 139 -12.24 -4.47 6.59
C THR A 139 -12.31 -5.16 5.23
N ASP A 140 -13.50 -5.24 4.64
CA ASP A 140 -13.69 -5.80 3.28
C ASP A 140 -13.11 -4.86 2.19
N THR A 141 -12.64 -3.68 2.58
CA THR A 141 -11.87 -2.79 1.73
C THR A 141 -10.40 -3.23 1.68
N LYS A 142 -10.03 -3.95 0.61
CA LYS A 142 -8.62 -4.18 0.25
C LYS A 142 -7.92 -2.83 0.07
N THR A 143 -7.18 -2.38 1.08
CA THR A 143 -6.20 -1.30 0.91
C THR A 143 -4.87 -1.93 0.47
N ASN A 144 -4.51 -1.71 -0.80
CA ASN A 144 -3.30 -2.24 -1.44
C ASN A 144 -2.03 -1.41 -1.16
N LYS A 145 -2.00 -0.58 -0.11
CA LYS A 145 -0.83 0.28 0.18
C LYS A 145 0.24 -0.50 0.96
N GLY A 146 1.41 -0.70 0.35
CA GLY A 146 2.67 -1.03 1.04
C GLY A 146 3.04 -2.52 1.21
N ASN A 147 2.23 -3.46 0.72
CA ASN A 147 2.53 -4.90 0.92
C ASN A 147 3.77 -5.41 0.15
N HIS A 148 4.19 -4.71 -0.91
CA HIS A 148 5.41 -5.04 -1.64
C HIS A 148 6.69 -4.50 -0.96
N LEU A 149 6.55 -3.74 0.14
CA LEU A 149 7.67 -3.12 0.88
C LEU A 149 8.04 -3.88 2.17
N LYS A 150 7.27 -4.91 2.56
CA LYS A 150 7.55 -5.68 3.79
C LYS A 150 8.52 -6.83 3.50
N LYS A 151 9.77 -6.69 3.97
CA LYS A 151 10.73 -7.80 4.08
C LYS A 151 10.51 -8.63 5.35
N LYS A 152 11.01 -9.86 5.38
CA LYS A 152 10.84 -10.78 6.51
C LYS A 152 11.69 -10.31 7.70
N LEU A 153 11.17 -10.42 8.93
CA LEU A 153 11.76 -9.80 10.13
C LEU A 153 13.16 -10.33 10.48
N ASN A 154 13.47 -11.55 10.07
CA ASN A 154 14.79 -12.18 10.19
C ASN A 154 15.82 -11.62 9.20
N GLU A 155 15.39 -10.79 8.25
CA GLU A 155 16.24 -10.00 7.35
C GLU A 155 16.44 -8.57 7.88
N VAL A 156 15.80 -8.20 9.00
CA VAL A 156 15.85 -6.87 9.62
C VAL A 156 16.91 -6.86 10.72
N ILE A 157 18.02 -6.17 10.47
CA ILE A 157 19.22 -6.22 11.32
C ILE A 157 19.20 -5.14 12.42
N LYS A 158 18.53 -4.00 12.22
CA LYS A 158 18.35 -2.94 13.22
C LYS A 158 17.14 -2.08 12.86
N ILE A 159 16.46 -1.52 13.87
CA ILE A 159 15.36 -0.55 13.71
C ILE A 159 15.75 0.70 14.52
N THR A 160 15.53 1.89 13.98
CA THR A 160 15.78 3.16 14.65
C THR A 160 14.57 4.06 14.42
N GLU A 161 14.05 4.67 15.49
CA GLU A 161 12.92 5.60 15.40
C GLU A 161 13.43 7.00 15.04
N THR A 162 12.70 7.68 14.17
CA THR A 162 13.02 9.03 13.69
C THR A 162 11.79 9.91 13.86
N ASP A 163 11.96 11.13 14.40
CA ASP A 163 10.88 12.08 14.66
C ASP A 163 10.55 12.98 13.45
N ASN A 164 10.59 12.43 12.23
CA ASN A 164 10.26 13.20 11.01
C ASN A 164 8.91 12.77 10.44
N GLU A 165 7.93 13.67 10.50
CA GLU A 165 6.57 13.47 9.96
C GLU A 165 6.47 13.61 8.43
N ASP A 166 7.54 14.01 7.72
CA ASP A 166 7.49 14.21 6.27
C ASP A 166 8.37 13.22 5.50
N GLY A 167 7.72 12.22 4.90
CA GLY A 167 8.11 11.56 3.64
C GLY A 167 9.56 11.09 3.48
N TRP A 168 9.79 9.81 3.79
CA TRP A 168 10.89 8.93 3.30
C TRP A 168 12.19 9.61 2.84
N PHE A 169 13.15 9.73 3.77
CA PHE A 169 14.57 9.89 3.48
C PHE A 169 15.34 8.76 4.18
N PHE A 170 16.19 8.03 3.45
CA PHE A 170 17.09 7.04 4.06
C PHE A 170 18.38 7.75 4.45
N ASP A 171 18.61 7.85 5.76
CA ASP A 171 19.90 8.24 6.33
C ASP A 171 20.95 7.19 5.98
N ILE A 172 22.00 7.62 5.29
CA ILE A 172 23.23 6.84 5.15
C ILE A 172 24.43 7.76 5.36
N GLN A 173 24.38 8.58 6.41
CA GLN A 173 25.53 9.31 6.92
C GLN A 173 25.98 8.71 8.26
N THR A 174 26.43 7.47 8.14
CA THR A 174 27.52 6.82 8.87
C THR A 174 27.99 7.39 10.21
N GLU A 175 27.61 6.71 11.30
CA GLU A 175 28.61 6.16 12.25
C GLU A 175 29.29 4.89 11.68
N SER A 176 28.79 4.35 10.55
CA SER A 176 29.12 3.03 10.00
C SER A 176 30.23 2.98 8.92
N LYS A 177 30.89 4.10 8.58
CA LYS A 177 31.90 4.18 7.51
C LYS A 177 31.47 3.64 6.12
N THR A 178 30.18 3.67 5.77
CA THR A 178 29.65 3.19 4.48
C THR A 178 29.16 4.35 3.58
N PHE A 179 29.74 4.54 2.40
CA PHE A 179 29.28 5.52 1.42
C PHE A 179 27.99 5.05 0.75
N ALA A 180 26.96 5.92 0.67
CA ALA A 180 25.78 5.64 -0.14
C ALA A 180 25.14 6.90 -0.71
N THR A 181 24.55 6.75 -1.88
CA THR A 181 24.00 7.83 -2.71
C THR A 181 22.75 7.32 -3.42
N GLY A 182 21.82 8.21 -3.75
CA GLY A 182 20.58 7.81 -4.42
C GLY A 182 19.87 8.96 -5.15
N PRO A 183 19.12 8.65 -6.22
CA PRO A 183 18.29 9.63 -6.91
C PRO A 183 17.04 9.93 -6.08
N ASN A 184 16.91 11.16 -5.59
CA ASN A 184 15.87 11.47 -4.60
C ASN A 184 14.48 11.70 -5.23
N LEU A 185 14.36 12.27 -6.44
CA LEU A 185 13.03 12.78 -6.84
C LEU A 185 12.40 12.40 -8.20
N PHE A 186 13.07 12.14 -9.34
CA PHE A 186 12.31 11.80 -10.57
C PHE A 186 12.99 10.78 -11.51
N LYS A 187 12.27 9.68 -11.81
CA LYS A 187 12.73 8.52 -12.61
C LYS A 187 12.04 8.42 -13.97
N ILE A 188 11.57 9.51 -14.57
CA ILE A 188 10.91 9.41 -15.89
C ILE A 188 11.96 9.41 -16.99
N HIS A 189 12.68 8.30 -17.05
CA HIS A 189 13.56 7.98 -18.16
C HIS A 189 12.95 6.86 -19.01
N ASN A 190 13.11 6.98 -20.32
CA ASN A 190 12.59 6.02 -21.29
C ASN A 190 13.73 5.44 -22.12
N SER A 191 13.41 4.38 -22.82
CA SER A 191 14.30 3.75 -23.80
C SER A 191 13.45 2.84 -24.67
N PRO A 192 14.02 2.29 -25.75
CA PRO A 192 13.37 1.21 -26.48
C PRO A 192 13.12 -0.04 -25.63
N LEU A 193 13.60 -0.13 -24.39
CA LEU A 193 13.34 -1.25 -23.47
C LEU A 193 12.23 -0.93 -22.45
N ARG A 194 11.63 0.27 -22.49
CA ARG A 194 10.56 0.67 -21.58
C ARG A 194 9.34 -0.25 -21.72
N GLY A 195 8.68 -0.61 -20.62
CA GLY A 195 7.45 -1.43 -20.67
C GLY A 195 6.31 -0.74 -21.44
N ARG A 196 5.48 -1.54 -22.14
CA ARG A 196 4.40 -1.07 -23.04
C ARG A 196 3.23 -0.42 -22.29
N GLU A 197 3.13 -0.65 -21.00
CA GLU A 197 2.16 -0.04 -20.10
C GLU A 197 2.41 1.45 -19.85
N PHE A 198 3.63 1.93 -20.10
CA PHE A 198 3.96 3.35 -19.95
C PHE A 198 3.62 4.14 -21.22
N VAL A 199 3.14 5.37 -21.03
CA VAL A 199 2.59 6.22 -22.10
C VAL A 199 3.52 6.37 -23.31
N THR A 200 4.82 6.61 -23.10
CA THR A 200 5.80 6.79 -24.17
C THR A 200 5.90 5.54 -25.06
N ARG A 201 6.06 4.36 -24.45
CA ARG A 201 6.16 3.10 -25.19
C ARG A 201 4.82 2.66 -25.79
N LYS A 202 3.70 2.93 -25.10
CA LYS A 202 2.36 2.73 -25.66
C LYS A 202 2.20 3.51 -26.96
N ILE A 203 2.64 4.78 -26.99
CA ILE A 203 2.60 5.64 -28.18
C ILE A 203 3.50 5.07 -29.28
N THR A 204 4.79 4.82 -29.02
CA THR A 204 5.73 4.40 -30.07
C THR A 204 5.38 3.03 -30.67
N ASP A 205 4.97 2.07 -29.84
CA ASP A 205 4.51 0.75 -30.32
C ASP A 205 3.21 0.87 -31.14
N SER A 206 2.28 1.71 -30.72
CA SER A 206 1.03 1.92 -31.45
C SER A 206 1.23 2.66 -32.76
N VAL A 207 2.11 3.68 -32.81
CA VAL A 207 2.50 4.37 -34.04
C VAL A 207 3.14 3.40 -35.03
N ALA A 208 4.05 2.54 -34.56
CA ALA A 208 4.65 1.50 -35.39
C ALA A 208 3.59 0.55 -35.97
N LYS A 209 2.62 0.11 -35.15
CA LYS A 209 1.50 -0.73 -35.62
C LYS A 209 0.60 -0.02 -36.61
N ILE A 210 0.29 1.25 -36.40
CA ILE A 210 -0.52 2.06 -37.32
C ILE A 210 0.18 2.17 -38.67
N LYS A 211 1.48 2.49 -38.68
CA LYS A 211 2.28 2.57 -39.91
C LYS A 211 2.29 1.25 -40.68
N LEU A 212 2.29 0.12 -39.98
CA LEU A 212 2.25 -1.23 -40.56
C LEU A 212 0.83 -1.75 -40.83
N GLY A 213 -0.22 -0.93 -40.64
CA GLY A 213 -1.61 -1.33 -40.86
C GLY A 213 -2.16 -2.37 -39.87
N LYS A 214 -1.53 -2.53 -38.71
CA LYS A 214 -1.90 -3.50 -37.66
C LYS A 214 -2.80 -2.91 -36.57
N LEU A 215 -2.95 -1.59 -36.54
CA LEU A 215 -3.78 -0.86 -35.59
C LEU A 215 -4.40 0.35 -36.28
N ASP A 216 -5.65 0.68 -35.96
CA ASP A 216 -6.35 1.80 -36.59
C ASP A 216 -6.14 3.13 -35.87
N CYS A 217 -6.22 3.13 -34.54
CA CYS A 217 -6.08 4.34 -33.73
C CYS A 217 -5.50 4.02 -32.34
N ILE A 218 -4.91 5.03 -31.69
CA ILE A 218 -4.41 4.99 -30.33
C ILE A 218 -5.45 5.60 -29.39
N GLU A 219 -5.73 4.94 -28.26
CA GLU A 219 -6.53 5.52 -27.19
C GLU A 219 -5.63 6.00 -26.04
N LEU A 220 -5.73 7.27 -25.64
CA LEU A 220 -4.93 7.85 -24.55
C LEU A 220 -5.81 8.49 -23.47
N GLY A 221 -5.22 8.86 -22.34
CA GLY A 221 -5.90 9.58 -21.25
C GLY A 221 -5.66 11.08 -21.39
N ASN A 222 -5.20 11.71 -20.31
CA ASN A 222 -4.87 13.13 -20.29
C ASN A 222 -3.73 13.49 -21.28
N MET A 223 -4.06 14.25 -22.31
CA MET A 223 -3.13 14.72 -23.37
C MET A 223 -2.27 15.92 -22.94
N ASP A 224 -2.69 16.66 -21.91
CA ASP A 224 -2.05 17.88 -21.45
C ASP A 224 -1.07 17.66 -20.29
N ALA A 225 -0.94 16.41 -19.82
CA ALA A 225 0.01 16.05 -18.78
C ALA A 225 1.45 16.33 -19.23
N LYS A 226 2.19 17.14 -18.46
CA LYS A 226 3.55 17.60 -18.76
C LYS A 226 4.60 16.81 -18.00
N ARG A 227 5.62 16.32 -18.70
CA ARG A 227 6.67 15.48 -18.12
C ARG A 227 8.04 15.85 -18.65
N ASP A 228 9.02 15.77 -17.75
CA ASP A 228 10.44 15.73 -18.08
C ASP A 228 10.83 14.29 -18.44
N TRP A 229 11.14 14.07 -19.73
CA TRP A 229 11.44 12.76 -20.30
C TRP A 229 12.91 12.67 -20.70
N GLY A 230 13.67 11.86 -19.96
CA GLY A 230 15.07 11.59 -20.25
C GLY A 230 15.34 10.22 -20.87
N PHE A 231 16.57 10.00 -21.33
CA PHE A 231 17.02 8.70 -21.83
C PHE A 231 17.62 7.84 -20.71
N ALA A 232 17.18 6.59 -20.59
CA ALA A 232 17.58 5.70 -19.51
C ALA A 232 19.09 5.45 -19.42
N LYS A 233 19.81 5.44 -20.55
CA LYS A 233 21.26 5.24 -20.57
C LYS A 233 21.99 6.38 -19.84
N ASP A 234 21.60 7.62 -20.11
CA ASP A 234 22.19 8.80 -19.47
C ASP A 234 21.95 8.78 -17.97
N TYR A 235 20.77 8.31 -17.54
CA TYR A 235 20.42 8.23 -16.12
C TYR A 235 21.23 7.15 -15.40
N VAL A 236 21.51 6.02 -16.04
CA VAL A 236 22.36 4.96 -15.47
C VAL A 236 23.82 5.44 -15.37
N GLU A 237 24.31 6.23 -16.33
CA GLU A 237 25.59 6.92 -16.21
C GLU A 237 25.61 7.85 -14.99
N GLY A 238 24.54 8.62 -14.76
CA GLY A 238 24.40 9.45 -13.56
C GLY A 238 24.42 8.64 -12.26
N MET A 239 23.74 7.49 -12.22
CA MET A 239 23.81 6.58 -11.06
C MET A 239 25.22 6.06 -10.80
N TYR A 240 25.99 5.79 -11.87
CA TYR A 240 27.40 5.40 -11.75
C TYR A 240 28.25 6.55 -11.22
N LEU A 241 28.09 7.77 -11.74
CA LEU A 241 28.84 8.96 -11.31
C LEU A 241 28.58 9.31 -9.84
N MET A 242 27.33 9.14 -9.38
CA MET A 242 27.00 9.32 -7.97
C MET A 242 27.88 8.43 -7.06
N LEU A 243 28.16 7.19 -7.47
CA LEU A 243 29.02 6.26 -6.73
C LEU A 243 30.50 6.66 -6.76
N GLN A 244 30.90 7.55 -7.67
CA GLN A 244 32.27 8.06 -7.79
C GLN A 244 32.49 9.38 -7.05
N ALA A 245 31.44 9.98 -6.46
CA ALA A 245 31.55 11.27 -5.80
C ALA A 245 32.37 11.18 -4.50
N ASP A 246 33.12 12.24 -4.17
CA ASP A 246 33.94 12.29 -2.94
C ASP A 246 33.10 12.20 -1.65
N LYS A 247 31.86 12.70 -1.71
CA LYS A 247 30.92 12.70 -0.57
C LYS A 247 29.57 12.12 -1.00
N ALA A 248 29.07 11.24 -0.16
CA ALA A 248 27.73 10.67 -0.26
C ALA A 248 26.70 11.80 -0.20
N ASP A 249 25.85 11.89 -1.22
CA ASP A 249 24.82 12.91 -1.29
C ASP A 249 23.67 12.45 -2.22
N THR A 250 22.63 13.28 -2.30
CA THR A 250 21.47 13.11 -3.15
C THR A 250 21.49 14.07 -4.33
N PHE A 251 21.11 13.55 -5.49
CA PHE A 251 21.11 14.30 -6.75
C PHE A 251 19.79 14.11 -7.50
N VAL A 252 19.38 15.16 -8.21
CA VAL A 252 18.27 15.11 -9.17
C VAL A 252 18.87 14.87 -10.54
N LEU A 253 18.49 13.76 -11.18
CA LEU A 253 18.81 13.50 -12.59
C LEU A 253 17.56 13.80 -13.42
N ALA A 254 17.65 14.82 -14.27
CA ALA A 254 16.53 15.36 -15.02
C ALA A 254 17.04 16.05 -16.30
N THR A 255 16.18 16.23 -17.30
CA THR A 255 16.55 16.98 -18.51
C THR A 255 16.35 18.49 -18.35
N ASN A 256 15.55 18.92 -17.36
CA ASN A 256 15.11 20.30 -17.18
C ASN A 256 14.28 20.83 -18.38
N ARG A 257 13.72 19.92 -19.17
CA ARG A 257 12.78 20.22 -20.26
C ARG A 257 11.49 19.45 -19.99
N THR A 258 10.34 20.08 -20.21
CA THR A 258 9.03 19.43 -20.07
C THR A 258 8.27 19.56 -21.37
N GLU A 259 7.54 18.51 -21.73
CA GLU A 259 6.65 18.49 -22.90
C GLU A 259 5.33 17.79 -22.52
N THR A 260 4.26 18.06 -23.25
CA THR A 260 2.97 17.38 -23.03
C THR A 260 2.93 16.00 -23.68
N VAL A 261 1.97 15.17 -23.29
CA VAL A 261 1.70 13.89 -23.98
C VAL A 261 1.35 14.14 -25.45
N ARG A 262 0.62 15.22 -25.75
CA ARG A 262 0.32 15.69 -27.11
C ARG A 262 1.58 15.98 -27.94
N ASP A 263 2.55 16.66 -27.36
CA ASP A 263 3.81 16.95 -28.05
C ASP A 263 4.57 15.65 -28.37
N PHE A 264 4.60 14.71 -27.41
CA PHE A 264 5.21 13.40 -27.63
C PHE A 264 4.52 12.58 -28.72
N VAL A 265 3.19 12.58 -28.75
CA VAL A 265 2.40 11.98 -29.84
C VAL A 265 2.77 12.59 -31.19
N THR A 266 2.83 13.92 -31.26
CA THR A 266 3.18 14.64 -32.49
C THR A 266 4.58 14.27 -32.97
N MET A 267 5.57 14.22 -32.07
CA MET A 267 6.93 13.78 -32.38
C MET A 267 6.97 12.32 -32.89
N ALA A 268 6.20 11.43 -32.27
CA ALA A 268 6.18 10.01 -32.63
C ALA A 268 5.58 9.78 -34.03
N PHE A 269 4.47 10.43 -34.36
CA PHE A 269 3.87 10.34 -35.71
C PHE A 269 4.75 11.00 -36.78
N LYS A 270 5.41 12.12 -36.44
CA LYS A 270 6.38 12.75 -37.33
C LYS A 270 7.54 11.81 -37.68
N ALA A 271 7.98 10.96 -36.75
CA ALA A 271 9.03 9.96 -36.99
C ALA A 271 8.66 8.86 -38.01
N VAL A 272 7.37 8.76 -38.40
CA VAL A 272 6.89 7.87 -39.46
C VAL A 272 6.24 8.62 -40.62
N ASP A 273 6.58 9.91 -40.77
CA ASP A 273 6.13 10.80 -41.83
C ASP A 273 4.60 10.99 -41.86
N ILE A 274 3.98 11.04 -40.69
CA ILE A 274 2.54 11.33 -40.54
C ILE A 274 2.38 12.66 -39.80
N GLU A 275 1.72 13.62 -40.45
CA GLU A 275 1.33 14.87 -39.82
C GLU A 275 -0.06 14.76 -39.18
N LEU A 276 -0.16 15.19 -37.92
CA LEU A 276 -1.40 15.21 -37.17
C LEU A 276 -2.03 16.61 -37.13
N GLU A 277 -3.36 16.63 -37.05
CA GLU A 277 -4.16 17.79 -36.68
C GLU A 277 -5.07 17.40 -35.52
N PHE A 278 -5.03 18.19 -34.43
CA PHE A 278 -5.86 17.96 -33.25
C PHE A 278 -7.16 18.75 -33.37
N GLN A 279 -8.28 18.12 -33.03
CA GLN A 279 -9.62 18.67 -33.10
C GLN A 279 -10.42 18.27 -31.87
N GLY A 280 -11.33 19.13 -31.42
CA GLY A 280 -12.07 18.94 -30.18
C GLY A 280 -11.27 19.36 -28.93
N GLU A 281 -11.85 19.12 -27.76
CA GLU A 281 -11.28 19.49 -26.47
C GLU A 281 -11.54 18.39 -25.44
N ALA A 282 -10.65 18.27 -24.45
CA ALA A 282 -10.77 17.33 -23.33
C ALA A 282 -11.09 15.88 -23.77
N GLU A 283 -12.23 15.33 -23.35
CA GLU A 283 -12.61 13.94 -23.63
C GLU A 283 -13.04 13.70 -25.09
N ASP A 284 -13.47 14.76 -25.78
CA ASP A 284 -13.89 14.72 -27.18
C ASP A 284 -12.72 14.96 -28.14
N GLU A 285 -11.51 15.15 -27.61
CA GLU A 285 -10.34 15.43 -28.41
C GLU A 285 -9.87 14.23 -29.23
N ILE A 286 -9.62 14.49 -30.50
CA ILE A 286 -9.08 13.54 -31.47
C ILE A 286 -7.87 14.13 -32.21
N ALA A 287 -7.00 13.27 -32.71
CA ALA A 287 -5.98 13.63 -33.68
C ALA A 287 -6.22 12.89 -35.00
N ILE A 288 -6.33 13.63 -36.09
CA ILE A 288 -6.49 13.09 -37.45
C ILE A 288 -5.18 13.19 -38.22
N ASN A 289 -4.95 12.26 -39.14
CA ASN A 289 -3.89 12.40 -40.13
C ASN A 289 -4.33 13.41 -41.19
N LYS A 290 -3.59 14.51 -41.33
CA LYS A 290 -3.92 15.61 -42.25
C LYS A 290 -4.09 15.19 -43.71
N ALA A 291 -3.31 14.21 -44.17
CA ALA A 291 -3.33 13.77 -45.56
C ALA A 291 -4.53 12.86 -45.88
N THR A 292 -5.10 12.18 -44.88
CA THR A 292 -6.11 11.12 -45.10
C THR A 292 -7.45 11.39 -44.40
N GLY A 293 -7.48 12.31 -43.44
CA GLY A 293 -8.63 12.55 -42.57
C GLY A 293 -8.92 11.40 -41.58
N LYS A 294 -8.12 10.33 -41.55
CA LYS A 294 -8.33 9.19 -40.64
C LYS A 294 -7.96 9.57 -39.21
N ILE A 295 -8.82 9.22 -38.25
CA ILE A 295 -8.57 9.37 -36.81
C ILE A 295 -7.43 8.44 -36.42
N MET A 296 -6.35 9.01 -35.89
CA MET A 296 -5.16 8.31 -35.44
C MET A 296 -5.07 8.21 -33.92
N VAL A 297 -5.58 9.21 -33.20
CA VAL A 297 -5.60 9.24 -31.73
C VAL A 297 -6.94 9.73 -31.24
N LYS A 298 -7.42 9.17 -30.13
CA LYS A 298 -8.61 9.66 -29.42
C LYS A 298 -8.40 9.58 -27.91
N VAL A 299 -9.04 10.49 -27.18
CA VAL A 299 -9.07 10.45 -25.72
C VAL A 299 -10.07 9.39 -25.24
N ASN A 300 -9.73 8.66 -24.18
CA ASN A 300 -10.59 7.69 -23.52
C ASN A 300 -10.51 7.92 -21.98
N PRO A 301 -11.64 8.29 -21.34
CA PRO A 301 -11.70 8.57 -19.90
C PRO A 301 -11.19 7.43 -19.01
N LYS A 302 -11.22 6.18 -19.49
CA LYS A 302 -10.71 5.01 -18.74
C LYS A 302 -9.21 5.07 -18.44
N PHE A 303 -8.45 5.88 -19.18
CA PHE A 303 -7.01 6.07 -18.96
C PHE A 303 -6.68 7.25 -18.04
N TYR A 304 -7.68 8.01 -17.59
CA TYR A 304 -7.46 9.05 -16.58
C TYR A 304 -7.15 8.42 -15.22
N ARG A 305 -6.30 9.10 -14.46
CA ARG A 305 -6.01 8.74 -13.08
C ARG A 305 -6.94 9.50 -12.14
N PRO A 306 -7.50 8.88 -11.09
CA PRO A 306 -8.33 9.57 -10.10
C PRO A 306 -7.65 10.77 -9.43
N ALA A 307 -6.31 10.76 -9.38
CA ALA A 307 -5.50 11.90 -9.00
C ALA A 307 -4.37 12.02 -10.01
N GLU A 308 -4.37 13.10 -10.78
CA GLU A 308 -3.37 13.35 -11.82
C GLU A 308 -2.23 14.21 -11.27
N VAL A 309 -1.04 14.01 -11.83
CA VAL A 309 0.07 14.95 -11.64
C VAL A 309 0.17 15.76 -12.91
N GLU A 310 -0.11 17.06 -12.85
CA GLU A 310 -0.18 17.89 -14.06
C GLU A 310 1.20 18.18 -14.65
N LEU A 311 2.16 18.55 -13.80
CA LEU A 311 3.51 18.95 -14.21
C LEU A 311 4.56 18.20 -13.40
N LEU A 312 5.54 17.61 -14.10
CA LEU A 312 6.77 17.09 -13.53
C LEU A 312 7.98 17.65 -14.29
N ILE A 313 8.82 18.40 -13.60
CA ILE A 313 10.07 18.97 -14.11
C ILE A 313 11.15 18.89 -13.02
N GLY A 314 12.37 18.51 -13.39
CA GLY A 314 13.49 18.39 -12.46
C GLY A 314 14.61 19.37 -12.77
N ASN A 315 15.26 19.89 -11.74
CA ASN A 315 16.45 20.74 -11.88
C ASN A 315 17.73 19.92 -11.58
N PRO A 316 18.56 19.60 -12.59
CA PRO A 316 19.77 18.81 -12.44
C PRO A 316 21.02 19.64 -12.08
N GLN A 317 20.89 20.92 -11.73
CA GLN A 317 22.03 21.82 -11.52
C GLN A 317 23.09 21.23 -10.55
N LYS A 318 22.65 20.66 -9.43
CA LYS A 318 23.55 20.01 -8.47
C LYS A 318 24.30 18.81 -9.07
N ALA A 319 23.62 18.00 -9.89
CA ALA A 319 24.25 16.85 -10.55
C ALA A 319 25.30 17.32 -11.58
N LYS A 320 25.03 18.43 -12.27
CA LYS A 320 26.00 19.07 -13.17
C LYS A 320 27.21 19.58 -12.42
N ASP A 321 27.00 20.37 -11.37
CA ASP A 321 28.08 21.05 -10.65
C ASP A 321 28.98 20.08 -9.88
N VAL A 322 28.41 19.03 -9.29
CA VAL A 322 29.14 18.09 -8.41
C VAL A 322 29.59 16.84 -9.14
N LEU A 323 28.78 16.28 -10.04
CA LEU A 323 29.08 15.01 -10.73
C LEU A 323 29.58 15.21 -12.17
N GLY A 324 29.49 16.44 -12.71
CA GLY A 324 29.69 16.67 -14.14
C GLY A 324 28.65 16.00 -15.02
N TRP A 325 27.50 15.60 -14.45
CA TRP A 325 26.46 14.88 -15.18
C TRP A 325 25.52 15.84 -15.91
N GLU A 326 25.28 15.56 -17.19
CA GLU A 326 24.25 16.22 -17.99
C GLU A 326 23.59 15.21 -18.95
N PRO A 327 22.28 15.39 -19.26
CA PRO A 327 21.61 14.58 -20.27
C PRO A 327 22.25 14.81 -21.64
N LYS A 328 22.51 13.74 -22.39
CA LYS A 328 23.15 13.80 -23.71
C LYS A 328 22.14 13.61 -24.84
N CYS A 329 21.13 12.77 -24.61
CA CYS A 329 20.10 12.47 -25.58
C CYS A 329 18.93 13.45 -25.47
N THR A 330 18.58 14.09 -26.59
CA THR A 330 17.40 14.94 -26.70
C THR A 330 16.11 14.12 -26.73
N LEU A 331 14.98 14.77 -26.46
CA LEU A 331 13.68 14.09 -26.46
C LEU A 331 13.28 13.62 -27.87
N GLU A 332 13.61 14.40 -28.90
CA GLU A 332 13.37 14.07 -30.30
C GLU A 332 14.15 12.83 -30.72
N GLU A 333 15.44 12.76 -30.38
CA GLU A 333 16.28 11.59 -30.62
C GLU A 333 15.76 10.36 -29.88
N LEU A 334 15.37 10.52 -28.61
CA LEU A 334 14.78 9.44 -27.81
C LEU A 334 13.49 8.92 -28.46
N CYS A 335 12.59 9.81 -28.86
CA CYS A 335 11.33 9.44 -29.49
C CYS A 335 11.56 8.71 -30.82
N ALA A 336 12.40 9.26 -31.70
CA ALA A 336 12.75 8.65 -32.98
C ALA A 336 13.40 7.27 -32.80
N MET A 337 14.30 7.13 -31.82
CA MET A 337 14.95 5.85 -31.49
C MET A 337 13.93 4.81 -31.03
N MET A 338 12.97 5.19 -30.18
CA MET A 338 11.93 4.30 -29.70
C MET A 338 10.99 3.84 -30.83
N VAL A 339 10.52 4.77 -31.66
CA VAL A 339 9.65 4.46 -32.81
C VAL A 339 10.35 3.54 -33.81
N LYS A 340 11.60 3.83 -34.17
CA LYS A 340 12.40 3.01 -35.09
C LYS A 340 12.53 1.57 -34.62
N GLU A 341 12.81 1.39 -33.33
CA GLU A 341 12.98 0.06 -32.76
C GLU A 341 11.64 -0.68 -32.61
N ASP A 342 10.54 0.02 -32.33
CA ASP A 342 9.21 -0.57 -32.30
C ASP A 342 8.70 -0.94 -33.70
N LEU A 343 9.04 -0.19 -34.76
CA LEU A 343 8.80 -0.58 -36.16
C LEU A 343 9.50 -1.91 -36.46
N ARG A 344 10.80 -1.97 -36.21
CA ARG A 344 11.60 -3.19 -36.43
C ARG A 344 10.99 -4.40 -35.70
N ARG A 345 10.56 -4.23 -34.45
CA ARG A 345 9.93 -5.29 -33.64
C ARG A 345 8.60 -5.75 -34.20
N ASN A 346 7.76 -4.81 -34.61
CA ASN A 346 6.47 -5.12 -35.19
C ASN A 346 6.61 -5.75 -36.59
N GLU A 347 7.66 -5.46 -37.36
CA GLU A 347 7.97 -6.12 -38.64
C GLU A 347 8.36 -7.59 -38.45
N ILE A 348 9.30 -7.87 -37.53
CA ILE A 348 9.80 -9.23 -37.30
C ILE A 348 8.88 -10.10 -36.44
N GLY A 349 7.82 -9.53 -35.87
CA GLY A 349 6.86 -10.26 -35.01
C GLY A 349 7.39 -10.61 -33.62
N PHE A 350 8.47 -9.96 -33.16
CA PHE A 350 9.07 -10.17 -31.84
C PHE A 350 8.82 -8.96 -30.94
N SER A 351 8.09 -9.16 -29.85
CA SER A 351 7.97 -8.18 -28.77
C SER A 351 8.80 -8.64 -27.58
N PHE A 352 9.64 -7.75 -27.06
CA PHE A 352 10.12 -7.85 -25.69
C PHE A 352 8.97 -7.63 -24.70
#